data_AF-A0A3E3K5E2-F1
#
_entry.id   AF-A0A3E3K5E2-F1
#
_cell.length_a   1.000
_cell.length_b   1.000
_cell.length_c   1.000
_cell.angle_alpha   90.00
_cell.angle_beta   90.00
_cell.angle_gamma   90.00
#
_symmetry.space_group_name_H-M   'P 1'
#
loop_
_entity.id
_entity.type
_entity.pdbx_description
1 polymer ?
#
loop_
_entity_poly.entity_id
_entity_poly.type
_entity_poly.pdbx_seq_one_letter_code
_entity_poly.pdbx_strand_id
1 'polypeptide(L)' 'MIAKSEWVLCPVCGGKTRDRLREDTVLINYPLYCPKCKQETLINAKDCT' A
#
# COMPACT_ATOMS: atom_id res chain seq x y z
N MET A 1 0.41 11.68 -19.88
CA MET A 1 -0.56 11.31 -18.83
C MET A 1 0.25 11.07 -17.57
N ILE A 2 0.10 11.92 -16.55
CA ILE A 2 0.93 11.85 -15.34
C ILE A 2 0.43 10.66 -14.54
N ALA A 3 1.24 9.61 -14.46
CA ALA A 3 0.86 8.43 -13.70
C ALA A 3 0.68 8.83 -12.22
N LYS A 4 -0.56 8.75 -11.70
CA LYS A 4 -0.86 9.05 -10.31
C LYS A 4 -0.24 7.95 -9.46
N SER A 5 0.68 8.37 -8.60
CA SER A 5 1.24 7.49 -7.57
C SER A 5 0.61 7.87 -6.24
N GLU A 6 -0.11 6.92 -5.65
CA GLU A 6 -0.74 7.09 -4.35
C GLU A 6 0.09 6.42 -3.27
N TRP A 7 0.03 6.99 -2.06
CA TRP A 7 0.69 6.38 -0.91
C TRP A 7 -0.19 5.26 -0.38
N VAL A 8 0.41 4.10 -0.15
CA VAL A 8 -0.28 3.02 0.54
C VAL A 8 -0.50 3.47 1.99
N LEU A 9 -1.73 3.38 2.45
CA LEU A 9 -2.09 3.63 3.84
C LEU A 9 -2.13 2.29 4.57
N CYS A 10 -1.59 2.25 5.78
CA CYS A 10 -1.67 1.05 6.60
C CYS A 10 -3.14 0.76 6.95
N PRO A 11 -3.65 -0.45 6.70
CA PRO A 11 -5.06 -0.78 6.98
C PRO A 11 -5.39 -0.78 8.49
N VAL A 12 -4.37 -0.86 9.35
CA VAL A 12 -4.55 -0.93 10.80
C VAL A 12 -4.63 0.45 11.45
N CYS A 13 -3.78 1.39 11.01
CA CYS A 13 -3.67 2.71 11.66
C CYS A 13 -3.96 3.90 10.73
N GLY A 14 -4.22 3.68 9.44
CA GLY A 14 -4.36 4.74 8.44
C GLY A 14 -3.09 5.57 8.22
N GLY A 15 -1.96 5.16 8.82
CA GLY A 15 -0.69 5.85 8.66
C GLY A 15 -0.14 5.69 7.25
N LYS A 16 0.42 6.76 6.69
CA LYS A 16 1.21 6.69 5.45
C LYS A 16 2.35 5.70 5.61
N THR A 17 2.43 4.71 4.72
CA THR A 17 3.61 3.84 4.60
C THR A 17 4.63 4.47 3.65
N ARG A 18 5.80 3.82 3.52
CA ARG A 18 6.84 4.27 2.58
C ARG A 18 6.59 3.79 1.16
N ASP A 19 5.64 2.89 0.97
CA ASP A 19 5.31 2.29 -0.31
C ASP A 19 4.37 3.20 -1.09
N ARG A 20 4.78 3.52 -2.31
CA ARG A 20 3.93 4.21 -3.30
C ARG A 20 3.41 3.16 -4.26
N LEU A 21 2.10 3.12 -4.42
CA LEU A 21 1.48 2.34 -5.46
C LEU A 21 1.29 3.23 -6.69
N ARG A 22 1.62 2.69 -7.85
CA ARG A 22 1.34 3.31 -9.15
C ARG A 22 0.18 2.56 -9.78
N GLU A 23 -0.55 3.22 -10.67
CA GLU A 23 -1.72 2.65 -11.36
C GLU A 23 -1.45 1.35 -12.15
N ASP A 24 -0.19 1.09 -12.52
CA ASP A 24 0.24 -0.15 -13.17
C ASP A 24 0.74 -1.22 -12.18
N THR A 25 0.78 -0.94 -10.88
CA THR A 25 1.31 -1.84 -9.86
C THR A 25 0.20 -2.65 -9.20
N VAL A 26 0.31 -3.97 -9.25
CA VAL A 26 -0.57 -4.91 -8.54
C VAL A 26 0.20 -5.60 -7.42
N LEU A 27 -0.27 -5.45 -6.18
CA LEU A 27 0.24 -6.15 -5.00
C LEU A 27 -0.73 -7.27 -4.62
N ILE A 28 -0.23 -8.51 -4.58
CA ILE A 28 -0.98 -9.70 -4.15
C ILE A 28 -0.25 -10.34 -2.99
N ASN A 29 -0.95 -10.52 -1.86
CA ASN A 29 -0.42 -11.03 -0.59
C ASN A 29 0.91 -10.37 -0.20
N TYR A 30 0.97 -9.05 -0.39
CA TYR A 30 2.19 -8.29 -0.12
C TYR A 30 2.31 -8.02 1.38
N PRO A 31 3.40 -8.42 2.05
CA PRO A 31 3.63 -8.12 3.45
C PRO A 31 3.99 -6.64 3.60
N LEU A 32 3.02 -5.84 4.02
CA LEU A 32 3.22 -4.43 4.35
C LEU A 32 3.60 -4.29 5.82
N TYR A 33 4.84 -3.90 6.08
CA TYR A 33 5.30 -3.59 7.43
C TYR A 33 4.88 -2.17 7.83
N CYS A 34 4.20 -2.04 8.97
CA CYS A 34 3.88 -0.74 9.54
C CYS A 34 4.78 -0.42 10.73
N PRO A 35 5.64 0.61 10.67
CA PRO A 35 6.51 0.97 11.80
C PRO A 35 5.74 1.51 13.01
N LYS A 36 4.50 2.01 12.83
CA LYS A 36 3.64 2.45 13.93
C LYS A 36 3.02 1.28 14.68
N CYS A 37 2.49 0.29 13.93
CA CYS A 37 1.87 -0.89 14.53
C CYS A 37 2.89 -1.97 14.90
N LYS A 38 4.14 -1.86 14.40
CA LYS A 38 5.25 -2.82 14.58
C LYS A 38 4.86 -4.25 14.19
N GLN A 39 3.98 -4.38 13.21
CA GLN A 39 3.50 -5.66 12.70
C GLN A 39 3.43 -5.61 11.18
N GLU A 40 3.52 -6.79 10.58
CA GLU A 40 3.30 -6.99 9.15
C GLU A 40 1.85 -7.35 8.89
N THR A 41 1.28 -6.76 7.84
CA THR A 41 -0.07 -7.07 7.37
C THR A 41 -0.02 -7.42 5.91
N LEU A 42 -0.67 -8.53 5.54
CA LEU A 42 -0.83 -8.89 4.13
C LEU A 42 -1.87 -7.96 3.51
N ILE A 43 -1.46 -7.24 2.47
CA ILE A 43 -2.36 -6.40 1.69
C ILE A 43 -2.51 -6.96 0.27
N ASN A 44 -3.71 -6.79 -0.26
CA ASN A 44 -4.00 -6.94 -1.68
C ASN A 44 -4.36 -5.56 -2.20
N ALA A 45 -3.45 -4.94 -2.95
CA ALA A 45 -3.72 -3.68 -3.63
C ALA A 45 -3.79 -3.97 -5.12
N LYS A 46 -5.01 -4.02 -5.63
CA LYS A 46 -5.30 -4.04 -7.06
C LYS A 46 -5.97 -2.72 -7.38
N ASP A 47 -5.54 -2.09 -8.47
CA ASP A 47 -6.27 -1.00 -9.08
C ASP A 47 -7.72 -1.46 -9.30
N CYS A 48 -8.66 -0.89 -8.55
CA CYS A 48 -10.07 -0.97 -8.88
C CYS A 48 -10.28 0.11 -9.94
N THR A 49 -10.33 -0.34 -11.19
CA THR A 49 -10.67 0.37 -12.43
C THR A 49 -11.45 1.67 -12.27
#